data_AF-A0A0F9GV00-F1
#
_entry.id   AF-A0A0F9GV00-F1
#
_cell.length_a   1.000
_cell.length_b   1.000
_cell.length_c   1.000
_cell.angle_alpha   90.00
_cell.angle_beta   90.00
_cell.angle_gamma   90.00
#
_symmetry.space_group_name_H-M   'P 1'
#
loop_
_entity.id
_entity.type
_entity.pdbx_description
1 polymer ?
#
loop_
_entity_poly.entity_id
_entity_poly.type
_entity_poly.pdbx_seq_one_letter_code
_entity_poly.pdbx_strand_id
1 'polypeptide(L)'
;KTSFLLSNSFYCSIIENYLFINQDGVRLNYSNYNNIIDNNFESHENAIYLHHSNSNIIVNNYGSDNLYEITENNSEDNYFENNFPQQANFTLIVDATVIIVISISFFSIIYIIINVYRYKHLSKSSCLKINFDI
;
A
#
# COMPACT_ATOMS: atom_id res chain seq x y z
N LYS A 1 -3.05 -16.74 -15.04
CA LYS A 1 -1.95 -17.32 -14.26
C LYS A 1 -0.68 -17.10 -15.07
N THR A 2 0.01 -16.00 -14.80
CA THR A 2 1.13 -15.54 -15.64
C THR A 2 2.38 -15.65 -14.77
N SER A 3 3.25 -16.58 -15.09
CA SER A 3 4.58 -16.74 -14.49
C SER A 3 5.58 -17.03 -15.59
N PHE A 4 6.84 -16.71 -15.36
CA PHE A 4 7.91 -17.03 -16.30
C PHE A 4 8.76 -18.16 -15.74
N LEU A 5 8.97 -19.18 -16.56
CA LEU A 5 9.92 -20.25 -16.29
C LEU A 5 11.05 -20.17 -17.32
N LEU A 6 12.25 -19.87 -16.87
CA LEU A 6 13.46 -19.92 -17.68
C LEU A 6 14.26 -21.16 -17.24
N SER A 7 14.57 -22.01 -18.20
CA SER A 7 15.34 -23.24 -17.98
C SER A 7 16.47 -23.30 -18.98
N ASN A 8 17.71 -23.48 -18.50
CA ASN A 8 18.92 -23.46 -19.33
C ASN A 8 19.01 -22.21 -20.21
N SER A 9 18.58 -21.06 -19.68
CA SER A 9 18.43 -19.82 -20.43
C SER A 9 19.57 -18.84 -20.13
N PHE A 10 19.94 -18.05 -21.14
CA PHE A 10 21.04 -17.10 -21.05
C PHE A 10 20.65 -15.78 -21.70
N TYR A 11 21.05 -14.66 -21.09
CA TYR A 11 20.87 -13.32 -21.65
C TYR A 11 19.42 -12.94 -21.97
N CYS A 12 18.45 -13.52 -21.26
CA CYS A 12 17.05 -13.11 -21.35
C CYS A 12 16.78 -11.85 -20.53
N SER A 13 15.74 -11.11 -20.89
CA SER A 13 15.28 -9.93 -20.15
C SER A 13 13.79 -10.03 -19.88
N ILE A 14 13.41 -9.94 -18.61
CA ILE A 14 12.02 -9.89 -18.12
C ILE A 14 11.86 -8.52 -17.48
N ILE A 15 11.15 -7.62 -18.16
CA ILE A 15 11.11 -6.20 -17.81
C ILE A 15 9.66 -5.72 -17.77
N GLU A 16 9.29 -4.94 -16.75
CA GLU A 16 8.01 -4.23 -16.66
C GLU A 16 6.75 -5.13 -16.73
N ASN A 17 6.80 -6.31 -16.11
CA ASN A 17 5.65 -7.22 -16.05
C ASN A 17 4.89 -7.11 -14.73
N TYR A 18 3.59 -7.40 -14.77
CA TYR A 18 2.75 -7.57 -13.59
C TYR A 18 2.38 -9.04 -13.43
N LEU A 19 2.87 -9.66 -12.36
CA LEU A 19 2.75 -11.09 -12.09
C LEU A 19 1.98 -11.27 -10.78
N PHE A 20 1.02 -12.20 -10.77
CA PHE A 20 0.12 -12.39 -9.63
C PHE A 20 -0.27 -13.85 -9.41
N ILE A 21 -0.40 -14.25 -8.15
CA ILE A 21 -1.03 -15.51 -7.70
C ILE A 21 -0.42 -16.75 -8.38
N ASN A 22 0.88 -16.95 -8.15
CA ASN A 22 1.61 -18.16 -8.55
C ASN A 22 2.43 -18.71 -7.41
N GLN A 23 2.89 -19.95 -7.54
CA GLN A 23 3.96 -20.45 -6.68
C GLN A 23 5.21 -19.57 -6.84
N ASP A 24 5.78 -19.55 -8.05
CA ASP A 24 6.88 -18.66 -8.39
C ASP A 24 6.41 -17.62 -9.41
N GLY A 25 6.70 -16.33 -9.17
CA GLY A 25 6.46 -15.27 -10.15
C GLY A 25 7.38 -15.43 -11.38
N VAL A 26 8.69 -15.41 -11.12
CA VAL A 26 9.73 -15.84 -12.06
C VAL A 26 10.52 -16.99 -11.44
N ARG A 27 10.75 -18.05 -12.23
CA ARG A 27 11.62 -19.17 -11.87
C ARG A 27 12.77 -19.31 -12.86
N LEU A 28 13.99 -19.24 -12.35
CA LEU A 28 15.23 -19.55 -13.07
C LEU A 28 15.75 -20.92 -12.63
N ASN A 29 15.88 -21.86 -13.57
CA ASN A 29 16.54 -23.15 -13.36
C ASN A 29 17.75 -23.24 -14.30
N TYR A 30 18.94 -23.49 -13.78
CA TYR A 30 20.17 -23.62 -14.58
C TYR A 30 20.37 -22.45 -15.58
N SER A 31 20.01 -21.22 -15.18
CA SER A 31 19.95 -20.07 -16.10
C SER A 31 20.87 -18.96 -15.63
N ASN A 32 21.66 -18.40 -16.55
CA ASN A 32 22.73 -17.46 -16.18
C ASN A 32 22.65 -16.16 -16.98
N TYR A 33 23.16 -15.06 -16.43
CA TYR A 33 23.24 -13.77 -17.13
C TYR A 33 21.89 -13.20 -17.62
N ASN A 34 20.80 -13.45 -16.90
CA ASN A 34 19.48 -12.91 -17.22
C ASN A 34 19.19 -11.64 -16.43
N ASN A 35 18.32 -10.80 -16.98
CA ASN A 35 17.89 -9.54 -16.37
C ASN A 35 16.42 -9.66 -15.94
N ILE A 36 16.12 -9.39 -14.67
CA ILE A 36 14.76 -9.29 -14.14
C ILE A 36 14.63 -7.90 -13.52
N ILE A 37 13.99 -6.98 -14.22
CA ILE A 37 14.06 -5.55 -13.93
C ILE A 37 12.66 -4.92 -13.89
N ASP A 38 12.38 -4.08 -12.90
CA ASP A 38 11.15 -3.26 -12.85
C ASP A 38 9.83 -4.07 -12.96
N ASN A 39 9.80 -5.33 -12.50
CA ASN A 39 8.56 -6.12 -12.48
C ASN A 39 7.82 -5.96 -11.16
N ASN A 40 6.50 -6.06 -11.19
CA ASN A 40 5.65 -6.11 -10.00
C ASN A 40 5.14 -7.53 -9.74
N PHE A 41 5.33 -8.03 -8.53
CA PHE A 41 5.01 -9.39 -8.11
C PHE A 41 4.06 -9.37 -6.91
N GLU A 42 2.86 -9.95 -7.04
CA GLU A 42 1.87 -9.94 -5.97
C GLU A 42 1.35 -11.33 -5.61
N SER A 43 1.30 -11.62 -4.30
CA SER A 43 0.69 -12.85 -3.76
C SER A 43 1.32 -14.14 -4.29
N HIS A 44 2.65 -14.22 -4.27
CA HIS A 44 3.41 -15.42 -4.64
C HIS A 44 3.95 -16.21 -3.45
N GLU A 45 4.28 -17.50 -3.65
CA GLU A 45 5.11 -18.21 -2.67
C GLU A 45 6.55 -17.68 -2.73
N ASN A 46 7.15 -17.63 -3.92
CA ASN A 46 8.37 -16.88 -4.20
C ASN A 46 8.09 -15.87 -5.30
N ALA A 47 8.37 -14.58 -5.11
CA ALA A 47 8.27 -13.64 -6.22
C ALA A 47 9.30 -13.99 -7.31
N ILE A 48 10.55 -14.25 -6.90
CA ILE A 48 11.63 -14.73 -7.78
C ILE A 48 12.33 -15.93 -7.13
N TYR A 49 12.43 -17.05 -7.85
CA TYR A 49 13.12 -18.26 -7.42
C TYR A 49 14.28 -18.61 -8.36
N LEU A 50 15.48 -18.79 -7.79
CA LEU A 50 16.70 -19.16 -8.51
C LEU A 50 17.20 -20.53 -8.04
N HIS A 51 17.43 -21.45 -8.99
CA HIS A 51 18.03 -22.75 -8.73
C HIS A 51 19.16 -23.04 -9.71
N HIS A 52 20.37 -23.26 -9.18
CA HIS A 52 21.58 -23.44 -9.99
C HIS A 52 21.77 -22.34 -11.06
N SER A 53 21.46 -21.09 -10.70
CA SER A 53 21.36 -19.97 -11.66
C SER A 53 22.26 -18.83 -11.22
N ASN A 54 23.22 -18.46 -12.06
CA ASN A 54 24.35 -17.62 -11.67
C ASN A 54 24.45 -16.33 -12.49
N SER A 55 25.07 -15.31 -11.92
CA SER A 55 25.38 -14.05 -12.64
C SER A 55 24.17 -13.34 -13.23
N ASN A 56 22.99 -13.46 -12.62
CA ASN A 56 21.78 -12.76 -13.04
C ASN A 56 21.70 -11.37 -12.40
N ILE A 57 21.06 -10.42 -13.08
CA ILE A 57 20.82 -9.05 -12.60
C ILE A 57 19.34 -8.95 -12.25
N ILE A 58 19.04 -8.71 -10.98
CA ILE A 58 17.68 -8.63 -10.46
C ILE A 58 17.57 -7.31 -9.72
N VAL A 59 16.91 -6.32 -10.31
CA VAL A 59 16.90 -4.96 -9.77
C VAL A 59 15.54 -4.28 -9.88
N ASN A 60 15.24 -3.40 -8.92
CA ASN A 60 14.04 -2.56 -8.92
C ASN A 60 12.72 -3.32 -9.07
N ASN A 61 12.65 -4.59 -8.64
CA ASN A 61 11.37 -5.30 -8.66
C ASN A 61 10.53 -4.91 -7.45
N TYR A 62 9.23 -4.83 -7.61
CA TYR A 62 8.27 -4.42 -6.58
C TYR A 62 7.32 -5.58 -6.27
N GLY A 63 6.65 -5.50 -5.13
CA GLY A 63 5.64 -6.48 -4.81
C GLY A 63 5.11 -6.39 -3.39
N SER A 64 3.97 -7.03 -3.17
CA SER A 64 3.37 -7.20 -1.84
C SER A 64 2.80 -8.60 -1.69
N ASP A 65 2.64 -9.01 -0.42
CA ASP A 65 1.99 -10.26 -0.02
C ASP A 65 2.63 -11.53 -0.61
N ASN A 66 3.91 -11.45 -1.00
CA ASN A 66 4.70 -12.63 -1.34
C ASN A 66 5.19 -13.30 -0.05
N LEU A 67 5.14 -14.63 0.03
CA LEU A 67 5.65 -15.36 1.20
C LEU A 67 7.17 -15.20 1.30
N TYR A 68 7.84 -15.32 0.16
CA TYR A 68 9.25 -15.02 -0.03
C TYR A 68 9.40 -14.10 -1.23
N GLU A 69 10.26 -13.10 -1.11
CA GLU A 69 10.53 -12.15 -2.19
C GLU A 69 11.52 -12.76 -3.19
N ILE A 70 12.74 -13.04 -2.73
CA ILE A 70 13.77 -13.68 -3.56
C ILE A 70 14.32 -14.87 -2.80
N THR A 71 14.32 -16.03 -3.45
CA THR A 71 14.87 -17.27 -2.91
C THR A 71 15.95 -17.80 -3.86
N GLU A 72 17.15 -18.03 -3.32
CA GLU A 72 18.27 -18.62 -4.04
C GLU A 72 18.60 -20.02 -3.51
N ASN A 73 18.84 -20.96 -4.41
CA ASN A 73 19.29 -22.32 -4.10
C ASN A 73 20.44 -22.71 -5.03
N ASN A 74 21.61 -23.01 -4.45
CA ASN A 74 22.85 -23.35 -5.16
C ASN A 74 23.18 -22.37 -6.30
N SER A 75 22.99 -21.09 -6.06
CA SER A 75 23.12 -20.01 -7.03
C SER A 75 24.18 -19.03 -6.55
N GLU A 76 24.98 -18.49 -7.47
CA GLU A 76 26.18 -17.70 -7.16
C GLU A 76 26.29 -16.48 -8.07
N ASP A 77 26.99 -15.45 -7.61
CA ASP A 77 27.30 -14.22 -8.36
C ASP A 77 26.08 -13.43 -8.90
N ASN A 78 24.88 -13.62 -8.33
CA ASN A 78 23.71 -12.83 -8.70
C ASN A 78 23.78 -11.42 -8.07
N TYR A 79 23.35 -10.42 -8.84
CA TYR A 79 23.29 -9.03 -8.41
C TYR A 79 21.87 -8.63 -8.05
N PHE A 80 21.70 -8.16 -6.81
CA PHE A 80 20.41 -7.71 -6.27
C PHE A 80 20.50 -6.25 -5.83
N GLU A 81 19.64 -5.40 -6.35
CA GLU A 81 19.56 -3.99 -5.95
C GLU A 81 18.11 -3.50 -5.93
N ASN A 82 17.72 -2.84 -4.83
CA ASN A 82 16.44 -2.14 -4.71
C ASN A 82 15.21 -3.00 -5.08
N ASN A 83 15.24 -4.30 -4.78
CA ASN A 83 14.08 -5.17 -4.92
C ASN A 83 13.25 -5.14 -3.64
N PHE A 84 11.94 -5.17 -3.82
CA PHE A 84 10.91 -5.20 -2.77
C PHE A 84 11.20 -4.17 -1.68
N PRO A 85 11.40 -2.88 -2.03
CA PRO A 85 11.60 -1.85 -1.02
C PRO A 85 10.37 -1.86 -0.10
N GLN A 86 10.61 -1.96 1.20
CA GLN A 86 9.55 -2.01 2.20
C GLN A 86 8.62 -0.82 1.96
N GLN A 87 7.35 -1.09 1.62
CA GLN A 87 6.36 -0.03 1.56
C GLN A 87 6.35 0.65 2.93
N ALA A 88 6.61 1.96 2.94
CA ALA A 88 6.52 2.75 4.15
C ALA A 88 5.10 2.54 4.70
N ASN A 89 5.00 1.76 5.77
CA ASN A 89 3.79 1.66 6.54
C ASN A 89 3.50 3.08 7.01
N PHE A 90 2.62 3.78 6.31
CA PHE A 90 1.93 4.94 6.87
C PHE A 90 1.01 4.39 7.95
N THR A 91 1.60 3.99 9.08
CA THR A 91 0.87 3.94 10.32
C THR A 91 0.42 5.38 10.50
N LEU A 92 -0.86 5.63 10.31
CA LEU A 92 -1.52 6.86 10.73
C LEU A 92 -1.29 6.92 12.24
N ILE A 93 -0.13 7.44 12.66
CA ILE A 93 0.07 7.95 14.00
C ILE A 93 -0.81 9.18 14.01
N VAL A 94 -2.10 8.95 14.28
CA VAL A 94 -3.00 10.04 14.59
C VAL A 94 -2.47 10.60 15.89
N ASP A 95 -1.68 11.66 15.77
CA ASP A 95 -1.12 12.35 16.92
C ASP A 95 -2.28 12.73 17.85
N ALA A 96 -2.07 12.55 19.15
CA ALA A 96 -3.02 12.95 20.18
C ALA A 96 -3.44 14.41 19.99
N THR A 97 -2.55 15.27 19.45
CA THR A 97 -2.88 16.65 19.09
C THR A 97 -4.01 16.75 18.06
N VAL A 98 -3.99 15.93 17.01
CA VAL A 98 -5.02 15.88 15.96
C VAL A 98 -6.37 15.42 16.53
N ILE A 99 -6.35 14.41 17.41
CA ILE A 99 -7.57 13.91 18.09
C ILE A 99 -8.17 15.00 18.99
N ILE A 100 -7.34 15.72 19.75
CA ILE A 100 -7.78 16.81 20.63
C ILE A 100 -8.42 17.94 19.79
N VAL A 101 -7.79 18.34 18.68
CA VAL A 101 -8.32 19.40 17.80
C VAL A 101 -9.67 19.02 17.19
N ILE A 102 -9.81 17.78 16.71
CA ILE A 102 -11.09 17.28 16.18
C ILE A 102 -12.16 17.29 17.28
N SER A 103 -11.80 16.83 18.48
CA SER A 103 -12.73 16.78 19.62
C SER A 103 -13.22 18.16 20.04
N ILE A 104 -12.32 19.15 20.18
CA ILE A 104 -12.68 20.53 20.52
C ILE A 104 -13.58 21.15 19.44
N SER A 105 -13.27 20.91 18.17
CA SER A 105 -14.05 21.42 17.05
C SER A 105 -15.47 20.87 17.06
N PHE A 106 -15.63 19.56 17.31
CA PHE A 106 -16.93 18.90 17.42
C PHE A 106 -17.79 19.49 18.55
N PHE A 107 -17.24 19.62 19.76
CA PHE A 107 -17.98 20.20 20.88
C PHE A 107 -18.34 21.67 20.66
N SER A 108 -17.46 22.44 20.01
CA SER A 108 -17.70 23.85 19.67
C SER A 108 -18.88 24.00 18.70
N ILE A 109 -18.95 23.15 17.68
CA ILE A 109 -20.08 23.15 16.72
C ILE A 109 -21.39 22.80 17.43
N ILE A 110 -21.40 21.76 18.27
CA ILE A 110 -22.59 21.38 19.04
C ILE A 110 -23.05 22.54 19.92
N TYR A 111 -22.12 23.18 20.63
CA TYR A 111 -22.42 24.32 21.48
C TYR A 111 -23.06 25.48 20.70
N ILE A 112 -22.54 25.80 19.50
CA ILE A 112 -23.11 26.83 18.63
C ILE A 112 -24.53 26.45 18.21
N ILE A 113 -24.76 25.21 17.76
CA ILE A 113 -26.10 24.73 17.35
C ILE A 113 -27.12 24.87 18.48
N ILE A 114 -26.75 24.45 19.70
CA ILE A 114 -27.63 24.55 20.87
C ILE A 114 -27.99 26.01 21.16
N ASN A 115 -27.01 26.93 21.11
CA ASN A 115 -27.28 28.35 21.38
C ASN A 115 -28.14 29.00 20.30
N VAL A 116 -27.92 28.69 19.02
CA VAL A 116 -28.77 29.16 17.93
C VAL A 116 -30.21 28.66 18.12
N TYR A 117 -30.37 27.38 18.48
CA TYR A 117 -31.69 26.81 18.76
C TYR A 117 -32.39 27.52 19.93
N ARG A 118 -31.69 27.72 21.06
CA ARG A 118 -32.22 28.43 22.23
C ARG A 118 -32.61 29.86 21.90
N TYR A 119 -31.76 30.59 21.17
CA TYR A 119 -32.06 31.95 20.74
C TYR A 119 -33.31 32.01 19.87
N LYS A 120 -33.42 31.12 18.88
CA LYS A 120 -34.60 31.05 17.99
C LYS A 120 -35.88 30.72 18.78
N HIS A 121 -35.81 29.80 19.73
CA HIS A 121 -36.95 29.47 20.59
C HIS A 121 -37.38 30.67 21.45
N LEU A 122 -36.43 31.34 22.12
CA LEU A 122 -36.71 32.52 22.95
C LEU A 122 -37.27 33.70 22.13
N SER A 123 -36.80 33.89 20.90
CA SER A 123 -37.34 34.94 19.99
C SER A 123 -38.80 34.68 19.59
N LYS A 124 -39.21 33.41 19.50
CA LYS A 124 -40.63 33.05 19.23
C LYS A 124 -41.50 33.24 20.46
N SER A 125 -40.96 33.01 21.66
CA SER A 125 -41.68 33.18 22.93
C SER A 125 -41.90 34.64 23.33
N SER A 126 -41.11 35.58 22.79
CA SER A 126 -41.16 37.01 23.10
C SER A 126 -42.08 37.84 22.18
N CYS A 127 -42.68 37.23 21.16
CA CYS A 127 -43.88 37.79 20.51
C CYS A 127 -45.09 37.63 21.44
N LEU A 128 -45.09 38.38 22.55
CA LEU A 128 -46.28 38.66 23.33
C LEU A 128 -47.29 39.36 22.41
N LYS A 129 -48.46 38.72 22.24
CA LYS A 129 -49.65 39.36 21.70
C LYS A 129 -49.92 40.63 22.51
N ILE A 130 -49.67 41.78 21.91
CA ILE A 130 -50.26 43.03 22.39
C ILE A 130 -51.73 42.97 21.96
N ASN A 131 -52.59 42.50 22.85
CA ASN A 131 -54.03 42.72 22.69
C ASN A 131 -54.28 44.20 22.96
N PHE A 132 -54.58 44.95 21.91
CA PHE A 132 -55.26 46.23 22.06
C PHE A 132 -56.74 45.93 22.27
N ASP A 133 -57.19 45.99 23.52
CA ASP A 133 -58.61 46.17 23.81
C ASP A 133 -58.94 47.65 23.53
N ILE A 134 -59.66 47.89 22.42
CA ILE A 134 -60.33 49.16 22.09
C ILE A 134 -61.82 48.91 22.14
#